data_AF-A0A9E3NB96-F1
#
_entry.id   AF-A0A9E3NB96-F1
#
_cell.length_a   1.000
_cell.length_b   1.000
_cell.length_c   1.000
_cell.angle_alpha   90.00
_cell.angle_beta   90.00
_cell.angle_gamma   90.00
#
_symmetry.space_group_name_H-M   'P 1'
#
loop_
_entity.id
_entity.type
_entity.pdbx_description
1 polymer ?
#
loop_
_entity_poly.entity_id
_entity_poly.type
_entity_poly.pdbx_seq_one_letter_code
_entity_poly.pdbx_strand_id
1 'polypeptide(L)'
;MAFTERVFSGVQPTGNLHLGNYLGAIVNFVKLQDTHNCLYCVVDMHALTQPVSVWGGPAELARNTREVTAAFIASGIDPEKHIVFNQSQVSGHAELAWLFNCVARIGWLNRMTQFKEKAGKDRENASVGLYDYPVLMAADILLY
;
A
#
# COMPACT_ATOMS: atom_id res chain seq x y z
N MET A 1 -3.49 17.02 25.32
CA MET A 1 -3.02 15.65 25.03
C MET A 1 -1.69 15.77 24.30
N ALA A 2 -0.68 15.00 24.69
CA ALA A 2 0.55 14.92 23.92
C ALA A 2 0.28 14.19 22.60
N PHE A 3 0.75 14.74 21.48
CA PHE A 3 0.66 14.08 20.19
C PHE A 3 1.50 12.79 20.23
N THR A 4 0.92 11.67 19.83
CA THR A 4 1.63 10.40 19.76
C THR A 4 2.11 10.20 18.32
N GLU A 5 3.42 10.16 18.13
CA GLU A 5 3.99 9.93 16.80
C GLU A 5 3.64 8.54 16.29
N ARG A 6 3.19 8.49 15.03
CA ARG A 6 2.67 7.30 14.37
C ARG A 6 3.31 7.14 13.01
N VAL A 7 3.64 5.90 12.66
CA VAL A 7 4.22 5.54 11.37
C VAL A 7 3.24 4.66 10.62
N PHE A 8 2.88 5.06 9.40
CA PHE A 8 2.14 4.23 8.46
C PHE A 8 3.08 3.72 7.36
N SER A 9 3.05 2.42 7.09
CA SER A 9 3.84 1.78 6.04
C SER A 9 2.97 0.85 5.20
N GLY A 10 2.87 1.14 3.91
CA GLY A 10 2.15 0.32 2.93
C GLY A 10 3.11 -0.55 2.11
N VAL A 11 2.83 -1.85 2.00
CA VAL A 11 3.64 -2.79 1.21
C VAL A 11 2.78 -3.63 0.27
N GLN A 12 3.17 -3.69 -1.00
CA GLN A 12 2.43 -4.44 -2.02
C GLN A 12 2.65 -5.95 -1.88
N PRO A 13 1.59 -6.76 -2.02
CA PRO A 13 1.69 -8.22 -2.07
C PRO A 13 2.18 -8.71 -3.44
N THR A 14 3.48 -8.62 -3.70
CA THR A 14 4.09 -8.96 -5.01
C THR A 14 4.63 -10.38 -5.13
N GLY A 15 4.49 -11.22 -4.09
CA GLY A 15 4.88 -12.65 -4.09
C GLY A 15 6.39 -12.95 -4.14
N ASN A 16 7.24 -11.95 -4.41
CA ASN A 16 8.70 -12.11 -4.55
C ASN A 16 9.45 -11.29 -3.50
N LEU A 17 9.12 -11.48 -2.23
CA LEU A 17 9.82 -10.79 -1.15
C LEU A 17 11.26 -11.32 -1.06
N HIS A 18 12.22 -10.50 -1.49
CA HIS A 18 13.62 -10.91 -1.62
C HIS A 18 14.53 -10.16 -0.65
N LEU A 19 15.81 -10.53 -0.59
CA LEU A 19 16.78 -9.96 0.35
C LEU A 19 16.86 -8.43 0.30
N GLY A 20 16.72 -7.84 -0.89
CA GLY A 20 16.62 -6.38 -1.06
C GLY A 20 15.45 -5.73 -0.32
N ASN A 21 14.26 -6.34 -0.30
CA ASN A 21 13.13 -5.81 0.48
C ASN A 21 13.40 -5.92 1.98
N TYR A 22 13.99 -7.03 2.40
CA TYR A 22 14.33 -7.27 3.80
C TYR A 22 15.33 -6.22 4.32
N LEU A 23 16.48 -6.11 3.66
CA LEU A 23 17.55 -5.18 4.06
C LEU A 23 17.18 -3.71 3.84
N GLY A 24 16.39 -3.41 2.81
CA GLY A 24 16.02 -2.04 2.45
C GLY A 24 14.90 -1.46 3.32
N ALA A 25 13.94 -2.28 3.74
CA ALA A 25 12.73 -1.79 4.41
C ALA A 25 12.42 -2.53 5.72
N ILE A 26 12.31 -3.86 5.69
CA ILE A 26 11.79 -4.63 6.83
C ILE A 26 12.68 -4.50 8.06
N VAL A 27 14.00 -4.54 7.90
CA VAL A 27 14.94 -4.31 9.03
C VAL A 27 14.72 -2.95 9.70
N ASN A 28 14.34 -1.93 8.93
CA ASN A 28 14.04 -0.60 9.48
C ASN A 28 12.66 -0.56 10.13
N PHE A 29 11.66 -1.25 9.57
CA PHE A 29 10.35 -1.40 10.19
C PHE A 29 10.47 -2.04 11.58
N VAL A 30 11.24 -3.13 11.70
CA VAL A 30 11.45 -3.79 12.99
C VAL A 30 12.02 -2.84 14.04
N LYS A 31 12.98 -1.99 13.67
CA LYS A 31 13.59 -0.97 14.56
C LYS A 31 12.62 0.16 14.94
N LEU A 32 11.72 0.55 14.04
CA LEU A 32 10.78 1.65 14.30
C LEU A 32 9.77 1.31 15.40
N GLN A 33 9.48 0.02 15.58
CA GLN A 33 8.59 -0.49 16.65
C GLN A 33 9.01 -0.07 18.05
N ASP A 34 10.32 0.07 18.28
CA ASP A 34 10.86 0.44 19.60
C ASP A 34 10.58 1.90 19.99
N THR A 35 10.24 2.74 19.01
CA THR A 35 10.14 4.20 19.17
C THR A 35 8.80 4.80 18.75
N HIS A 36 8.04 4.12 17.90
CA HIS A 36 6.81 4.64 17.32
C HIS A 36 5.66 3.63 17.36
N ASN A 37 4.43 4.15 17.34
CA ASN A 37 3.27 3.32 17.05
C ASN A 37 3.17 3.07 15.54
N CYS A 38 3.49 1.85 15.13
CA CYS A 38 3.51 1.47 13.71
C CYS A 38 2.20 0.83 13.23
N LEU A 39 1.83 1.15 12.00
CA LEU A 39 0.79 0.51 11.22
C LEU A 39 1.41 -0.03 9.93
N TYR A 40 1.31 -1.33 9.74
CA TYR A 40 1.80 -2.04 8.56
C TYR A 40 0.60 -2.52 7.74
N CYS A 41 0.40 -1.90 6.60
CA CYS A 41 -0.71 -2.18 5.69
C CYS A 41 -0.22 -2.99 4.49
N VAL A 42 -0.75 -4.19 4.29
CA VAL A 42 -0.58 -4.92 3.03
C VAL A 42 -1.57 -4.36 2.02
N VAL A 43 -1.06 -3.66 1.01
CA VAL A 43 -1.88 -2.83 0.10
C VAL A 43 -2.40 -3.61 -1.11
N ASP A 44 -3.32 -4.53 -0.87
CA ASP A 44 -3.92 -5.38 -1.90
C ASP A 44 -4.79 -4.61 -2.92
N MET A 45 -5.46 -3.52 -2.53
CA MET A 45 -6.21 -2.68 -3.47
C MET A 45 -5.26 -1.97 -4.46
N HIS A 46 -4.08 -1.52 -3.99
CA HIS A 46 -3.06 -0.96 -4.88
C HIS A 46 -2.51 -2.00 -5.87
N ALA A 47 -2.39 -3.27 -5.47
CA ALA A 47 -1.93 -4.33 -6.35
C ALA A 47 -2.86 -4.53 -7.55
N LEU A 48 -4.18 -4.42 -7.35
CA LEU A 48 -5.20 -4.54 -8.41
C LEU A 48 -5.11 -3.45 -9.50
N THR A 49 -4.42 -2.34 -9.23
CA THR A 49 -4.20 -1.28 -10.22
C THR A 49 -3.19 -1.69 -11.30
N GLN A 50 -2.40 -2.73 -11.04
CA GLN A 50 -1.43 -3.28 -11.98
C GLN A 50 -2.09 -4.34 -12.89
N PRO A 51 -1.49 -4.66 -14.04
CA PRO A 51 -1.96 -5.75 -14.89
C PRO A 51 -2.06 -7.08 -14.13
N VAL A 52 -3.03 -7.92 -14.49
CA VAL A 52 -3.22 -9.27 -13.88
C VAL A 52 -1.96 -10.13 -13.99
N SER A 53 -1.15 -9.94 -15.02
CA SER A 53 0.14 -10.61 -15.17
C SER A 53 1.15 -10.27 -14.06
N VAL A 54 0.96 -9.17 -13.33
CA VAL A 54 1.83 -8.74 -12.22
C VAL A 54 1.34 -9.30 -10.88
N TRP A 55 0.05 -9.18 -10.59
CA TRP A 55 -0.51 -9.60 -9.29
C TRP A 55 -1.04 -11.04 -9.28
N GLY A 56 -1.10 -11.69 -10.45
CA GLY A 56 -1.25 -13.13 -10.60
C GLY A 56 -2.66 -13.71 -10.46
N GLY A 57 -3.69 -12.87 -10.29
CA GLY A 57 -5.08 -13.30 -10.18
C GLY A 57 -5.54 -13.53 -8.72
N PRO A 58 -6.86 -13.73 -8.50
CA PRO A 58 -7.45 -13.64 -7.15
C PRO A 58 -6.85 -14.59 -6.11
N ALA A 59 -6.59 -15.84 -6.51
CA ALA A 59 -6.00 -16.84 -5.62
C ALA A 59 -4.56 -16.48 -5.24
N GLU A 60 -3.80 -15.97 -6.21
CA GLU A 60 -2.41 -15.57 -6.04
C GLU A 60 -2.30 -14.32 -5.16
N LEU A 61 -3.16 -13.32 -5.35
CA LEU A 61 -3.22 -12.14 -4.49
C LEU A 61 -3.49 -12.52 -3.04
N ALA A 62 -4.48 -13.39 -2.80
CA ALA A 62 -4.81 -13.86 -1.46
C ALA A 62 -3.64 -14.61 -0.82
N ARG A 63 -2.90 -15.42 -1.59
CA ARG A 63 -1.68 -16.10 -1.13
C ARG A 63 -0.60 -15.08 -0.78
N ASN A 64 -0.29 -14.17 -1.69
CA ASN A 64 0.78 -13.19 -1.54
C ASN A 64 0.52 -12.22 -0.37
N THR A 65 -0.73 -11.83 -0.13
CA THR A 65 -1.09 -11.03 1.05
C THR A 65 -0.76 -11.75 2.35
N ARG A 66 -1.02 -13.07 2.42
CA ARG A 66 -0.69 -13.89 3.60
C ARG A 66 0.81 -14.10 3.72
N GLU A 67 1.51 -14.35 2.62
CA GLU A 67 2.96 -14.54 2.61
C GLU A 67 3.72 -13.28 3.05
N VAL A 68 3.33 -12.09 2.57
CA VAL A 68 3.93 -10.82 3.04
C VAL A 68 3.68 -10.61 4.52
N THR A 69 2.45 -10.84 4.98
CA THR A 69 2.11 -10.75 6.41
C THR A 69 2.94 -11.73 7.25
N ALA A 70 3.06 -12.98 6.81
CA ALA A 70 3.86 -13.99 7.48
C ALA A 70 5.35 -13.60 7.51
N ALA A 71 5.88 -13.05 6.42
CA ALA A 71 7.26 -12.59 6.34
C ALA A 71 7.54 -11.42 7.30
N PHE A 72 6.59 -10.49 7.47
CA PHE A 72 6.68 -9.41 8.45
C PHE A 72 6.81 -9.95 9.87
N ILE A 73 5.89 -10.82 10.27
CA ILE A 73 5.89 -11.43 11.61
C ILE A 73 7.17 -12.22 11.83
N ALA A 74 7.56 -13.07 10.86
CA ALA A 74 8.78 -13.87 10.93
C ALA A 74 10.07 -13.01 11.00
N SER A 75 10.03 -11.79 10.46
CA SER A 75 11.15 -10.85 10.50
C SER A 75 11.24 -10.05 11.81
N GLY A 76 10.26 -10.17 12.71
CA GLY A 76 10.25 -9.50 14.01
C GLY A 76 9.25 -8.36 14.15
N ILE A 77 8.30 -8.19 13.22
CA ILE A 77 7.15 -7.31 13.46
C ILE A 77 6.23 -7.99 14.48
N ASP A 78 5.91 -7.27 15.55
CA ASP A 78 5.10 -7.75 16.67
C ASP A 78 3.64 -7.28 16.51
N PRO A 79 2.72 -8.16 16.05
CA PRO A 79 1.32 -7.79 15.79
C PRO A 79 0.50 -7.62 17.07
N GLU A 80 1.03 -7.97 18.25
CA GLU A 80 0.35 -7.71 19.53
C GLU A 80 0.60 -6.28 20.02
N LYS A 81 1.75 -5.69 19.64
CA LYS A 81 2.11 -4.30 19.99
C LYS A 81 1.76 -3.30 18.90
N HIS A 82 1.75 -3.73 17.64
CA HIS A 82 1.54 -2.86 16.48
C HIS A 82 0.46 -3.41 15.55
N ILE A 83 -0.07 -2.55 14.69
CA ILE A 83 -1.19 -2.93 13.82
C ILE A 83 -0.61 -3.48 12.51
N VAL A 84 -0.92 -4.74 12.20
CA VAL A 84 -0.64 -5.36 10.89
C VAL A 84 -1.96 -5.76 10.27
N PHE A 85 -2.27 -5.25 9.07
CA PHE A 85 -3.58 -5.46 8.46
C PHE A 85 -3.53 -5.45 6.94
N ASN A 86 -4.60 -5.97 6.33
CA ASN A 86 -4.81 -5.95 4.88
C ASN A 86 -5.72 -4.78 4.49
N GLN A 87 -5.33 -4.01 3.47
CA GLN A 87 -6.00 -2.77 3.06
C GLN A 87 -7.49 -2.97 2.77
N SER A 88 -7.85 -3.96 1.94
CA SER A 88 -9.25 -4.23 1.57
C SER A 88 -10.15 -4.64 2.74
N GLN A 89 -9.59 -5.00 3.90
CA GLN A 89 -10.36 -5.37 5.09
C GLN A 89 -10.81 -4.16 5.92
N VAL A 90 -10.41 -2.95 5.53
CA VAL A 90 -10.81 -1.70 6.19
C VAL A 90 -11.46 -0.79 5.16
N SER A 91 -12.79 -0.75 5.13
CA SER A 91 -13.57 -0.01 4.11
C SER A 91 -13.27 1.49 4.09
N GLY A 92 -12.83 2.05 5.22
CA GLY A 92 -12.48 3.46 5.37
C GLY A 92 -11.45 3.95 4.34
N HIS A 93 -10.57 3.08 3.84
CA HIS A 93 -9.62 3.42 2.76
C HIS A 93 -10.34 3.80 1.47
N ALA A 94 -11.28 2.96 1.03
CA ALA A 94 -12.07 3.20 -0.18
C ALA A 94 -13.04 4.38 0.00
N GLU A 95 -13.68 4.47 1.16
CA GLU A 95 -14.62 5.55 1.49
C GLU A 95 -13.93 6.91 1.52
N LEU A 96 -12.76 7.01 2.15
CA LEU A 96 -12.00 8.26 2.21
C LEU A 96 -11.37 8.61 0.85
N ALA A 97 -10.93 7.62 0.07
CA ALA A 97 -10.45 7.86 -1.29
C ALA A 97 -11.54 8.49 -2.16
N TRP A 98 -12.80 8.04 -2.04
CA TRP A 98 -13.93 8.67 -2.72
C TRP A 98 -14.11 10.13 -2.34
N LEU A 99 -14.03 10.47 -1.04
CA LEU A 99 -14.09 11.86 -0.59
C LEU A 99 -12.93 12.69 -1.13
N PHE A 100 -11.72 12.13 -1.15
CA PHE A 100 -10.54 12.81 -1.68
C PHE A 100 -10.61 13.01 -3.19
N ASN A 101 -11.27 12.13 -3.93
CA ASN A 101 -11.53 12.31 -5.37
C ASN A 101 -12.35 13.57 -5.67
N CYS A 102 -13.19 14.04 -4.73
CA CYS A 102 -13.90 15.31 -4.87
C CYS A 102 -13.02 16.56 -4.67
N VAL A 103 -11.80 16.39 -4.14
CA VAL A 103 -10.83 17.48 -3.88
C VAL A 103 -9.66 17.42 -4.86
N ALA A 104 -9.22 16.21 -5.21
CA ALA A 104 -8.13 15.97 -6.12
C ALA A 104 -8.45 16.52 -7.52
N ARG A 105 -7.49 17.23 -8.12
CA ARG A 105 -7.65 17.79 -9.47
C ARG A 105 -7.06 16.84 -10.51
N ILE A 106 -7.78 16.63 -11.60
CA ILE A 106 -7.31 15.90 -12.81
C ILE A 106 -5.90 16.36 -13.22
N GLY A 107 -5.65 17.67 -13.20
CA GLY A 107 -4.33 18.22 -13.55
C GLY A 107 -3.18 17.77 -12.63
N TRP A 108 -3.44 17.42 -11.37
CA TRP A 108 -2.43 16.89 -10.44
C TRP A 108 -2.06 15.46 -10.82
N LEU A 109 -3.07 14.61 -11.05
CA LEU A 109 -2.90 13.21 -11.43
C LEU A 109 -2.24 13.08 -12.81
N ASN A 110 -2.61 13.93 -13.77
CA ASN A 110 -1.96 13.98 -15.10
C ASN A 110 -0.46 14.27 -15.06
N ARG A 111 0.03 14.91 -13.98
CA ARG A 111 1.45 15.23 -13.84
C ARG A 111 2.27 14.13 -13.20
N MET A 112 1.63 13.14 -12.56
CA MET A 112 2.32 12.04 -11.87
C MET A 112 3.20 11.26 -12.85
N THR A 113 4.50 11.22 -12.55
CA THR A 113 5.49 10.53 -13.39
C THR A 113 5.18 9.04 -13.44
N GLN A 114 4.77 8.44 -12.32
CA GLN A 114 4.44 7.02 -12.23
C GLN A 114 3.25 6.65 -13.12
N PHE A 115 2.23 7.51 -13.20
CA PHE A 115 1.13 7.30 -14.14
C PHE A 115 1.62 7.33 -15.59
N LYS A 116 2.42 8.33 -15.96
CA LYS A 116 2.97 8.46 -17.32
C LYS A 116 3.85 7.28 -17.72
N GLU A 117 4.68 6.79 -16.81
CA GLU A 117 5.56 5.64 -17.04
C GLU A 117 4.77 4.34 -17.18
N LYS A 118 3.80 4.10 -16.29
CA LYS A 118 3.02 2.85 -16.29
C LYS A 118 1.95 2.81 -17.38
N ALA A 119 1.32 3.93 -17.71
CA ALA A 119 0.36 4.03 -18.81
C ALA A 119 1.05 3.98 -20.18
N GLY A 120 2.35 4.33 -20.25
CA GLY A 120 3.12 4.33 -21.47
C GLY A 120 2.60 5.34 -22.51
N LYS A 121 2.72 4.97 -23.79
CA LYS A 121 2.33 5.84 -24.92
C LYS A 121 0.82 5.95 -25.09
N ASP A 122 0.09 4.88 -24.75
CA ASP A 122 -1.36 4.80 -24.92
C ASP A 122 -2.06 4.97 -23.57
N ARG A 123 -2.26 6.23 -23.20
CA ARG A 123 -2.83 6.61 -21.91
C ARG A 123 -4.34 6.32 -21.82
N GLU A 124 -5.02 6.17 -22.94
CA GLU A 124 -6.47 5.89 -22.95
C GLU A 124 -6.76 4.43 -22.56
N ASN A 125 -5.80 3.52 -22.80
CA ASN A 125 -5.88 2.13 -22.36
C ASN A 125 -5.51 1.92 -20.88
N ALA A 126 -5.09 2.96 -20.17
CA ALA A 126 -4.80 2.86 -18.73
C ALA A 126 -6.09 2.76 -17.92
N SER A 127 -6.09 1.92 -16.87
CA SER A 127 -7.23 1.83 -15.96
C SER A 127 -7.38 3.10 -15.12
N VAL A 128 -8.61 3.45 -14.77
CA VAL A 128 -8.89 4.55 -13.83
C VAL A 128 -8.21 4.30 -12.49
N GLY A 129 -8.13 3.04 -12.02
CA GLY A 129 -7.40 2.69 -10.81
C GLY A 129 -5.92 3.04 -10.87
N LEU A 130 -5.25 2.82 -12.02
CA LEU A 130 -3.85 3.22 -12.21
C LEU A 130 -3.66 4.75 -12.23
N TYR A 131 -4.68 5.49 -12.64
CA TYR A 131 -4.68 6.94 -12.60
C TYR A 131 -4.92 7.49 -11.19
N ASP A 132 -5.81 6.84 -10.44
CA ASP A 132 -6.40 7.34 -9.20
C ASP A 132 -5.73 6.78 -7.92
N TYR A 133 -4.88 5.76 -8.04
CA TYR A 133 -4.19 5.19 -6.87
C TYR A 133 -3.44 6.20 -5.99
N PRO A 134 -2.89 7.34 -6.49
CA PRO A 134 -2.28 8.33 -5.60
C PRO A 134 -3.29 8.95 -4.61
N VAL A 135 -4.57 9.03 -4.98
CA VAL A 135 -5.63 9.50 -4.09
C VAL A 135 -5.96 8.45 -3.04
N LEU A 136 -6.02 7.17 -3.44
CA LEU A 136 -6.12 6.05 -2.49
C LEU A 136 -4.93 6.02 -1.51
N MET A 137 -3.70 6.26 -1.98
CA MET A 137 -2.52 6.34 -1.12
C MET A 137 -2.61 7.48 -0.10
N ALA A 138 -3.16 8.63 -0.50
CA ALA A 138 -3.40 9.73 0.43
C ALA A 138 -4.45 9.34 1.48
N ALA A 139 -5.52 8.64 1.08
CA ALA A 139 -6.52 8.11 1.99
C ALA A 139 -5.91 7.10 2.98
N ASP A 140 -5.04 6.21 2.50
CA ASP A 140 -4.36 5.22 3.34
C ASP A 140 -3.58 5.85 4.49
N ILE A 141 -2.90 6.96 4.20
CA ILE A 141 -2.08 7.69 5.17
C ILE A 141 -2.95 8.51 6.12
N LEU A 142 -3.92 9.26 5.59
CA LEU A 142 -4.70 10.24 6.36
C LEU A 142 -5.87 9.63 7.16
N LEU A 143 -6.14 8.34 6.99
CA LEU A 143 -7.13 7.63 7.80
C LEU A 143 -6.68 7.42 9.26
N TYR A 144 -5.37 7.57 9.56
CA TYR A 144 -4.75 7.22 10.85
C TYR A 144 -4.00 8.36 11.53
#